data_AF-A0A3D5HY98-F1
#
_entry.id   AF-A0A3D5HY98-F1
#
_cell.length_a   1.000
_cell.length_b   1.000
_cell.length_c   1.000
_cell.angle_alpha   90.00
_cell.angle_beta   90.00
_cell.angle_gamma   90.00
#
_symmetry.space_group_name_H-M   'P 1'
#
loop_
_entity.id
_entity.type
_entity.pdbx_description
1 polymer ?
#
loop_
_entity_poly.entity_id
_entity_poly.type
_entity_poly.pdbx_seq_one_letter_code
_entity_poly.pdbx_strand_id
1 'polypeptide(L)'
;MLQGDFPATAPAANPVFYRTYSRKTATGRESWKQVVERNLAGLKSLGQLNDDEIDLMRRMQLRQASLPSGRWLWIGGTPWIEKQENFSGAYNCTSTNLVDWEAFGLMMD
;
A
#
# COMPACT_ATOMS: atom_id res chain seq x y z
N MET A 1 -26.32 -7.87 -11.90
CA MET A 1 -24.95 -8.43 -11.86
C MET A 1 -24.21 -7.69 -10.75
N LEU A 2 -23.66 -8.41 -9.77
CA LEU A 2 -22.77 -7.80 -8.78
C LEU A 2 -21.56 -7.25 -9.55
N GLN A 3 -21.42 -5.94 -9.58
CA GLN A 3 -20.28 -5.26 -10.18
C GLN A 3 -19.05 -5.67 -9.33
N GLY A 4 -18.07 -6.33 -9.95
CA GLY A 4 -16.83 -6.67 -9.24
C GLY A 4 -16.08 -5.41 -8.80
N ASP A 5 -15.10 -5.56 -7.90
CA ASP A 5 -14.27 -4.46 -7.37
C ASP A 5 -13.57 -3.60 -8.44
N PHE A 6 -13.54 -4.07 -9.70
CA PHE A 6 -12.86 -3.43 -10.82
C PHE A 6 -13.77 -3.36 -12.06
N PRO A 7 -13.65 -2.32 -12.89
CA PRO A 7 -14.46 -2.16 -14.10
C PRO A 7 -14.11 -3.24 -15.14
N ALA A 8 -15.10 -3.66 -15.92
CA ALA A 8 -14.92 -4.65 -16.98
C ALA A 8 -13.94 -4.20 -18.09
N THR A 9 -13.74 -2.88 -18.22
CA THR A 9 -12.76 -2.28 -19.13
C THR A 9 -11.31 -2.45 -18.67
N ALA A 10 -11.08 -2.95 -17.45
CA ALA A 10 -9.76 -3.23 -16.88
C ALA A 10 -9.56 -4.75 -16.65
N PRO A 11 -9.45 -5.56 -17.72
CA PRO A 11 -9.48 -7.02 -17.62
C PRO A 11 -8.33 -7.61 -16.80
N ALA A 12 -7.19 -6.93 -16.73
CA ALA A 12 -6.05 -7.35 -15.93
C ALA A 12 -6.13 -6.94 -14.46
N ALA A 13 -7.04 -6.03 -14.08
CA ALA A 13 -7.04 -5.46 -12.73
C ALA A 13 -7.31 -6.52 -11.65
N ASN A 14 -8.29 -7.39 -11.87
CA ASN A 14 -8.66 -8.45 -10.94
C ASN A 14 -7.49 -9.45 -10.70
N PRO A 15 -6.92 -10.11 -11.73
CA PRO A 15 -5.80 -11.03 -11.50
C PRO A 15 -4.55 -10.35 -10.94
N VAL A 16 -4.24 -9.11 -11.35
CA VAL A 16 -3.09 -8.34 -10.81
C VAL A 16 -3.31 -8.00 -9.33
N PHE A 17 -4.49 -7.50 -8.96
CA PHE A 17 -4.79 -7.15 -7.58
C PHE A 17 -4.65 -8.37 -6.65
N TYR A 18 -5.30 -9.49 -6.97
CA TYR A 18 -5.29 -10.64 -6.07
C TYR A 18 -3.93 -11.33 -5.97
N ARG A 19 -3.11 -11.30 -7.03
CA ARG A 19 -1.77 -11.89 -6.99
C ARG A 19 -0.71 -10.99 -6.34
N THR A 20 -0.95 -9.68 -6.25
CA THR A 20 0.08 -8.72 -5.84
C THR A 20 -0.22 -7.95 -4.56
N TYR A 21 -1.45 -7.47 -4.34
CA TYR A 21 -1.75 -6.55 -3.23
C TYR A 21 -2.72 -7.12 -2.19
N SER A 22 -3.56 -8.05 -2.58
CA SER A 22 -4.50 -8.72 -1.67
C SER A 22 -3.77 -9.70 -0.75
N ARG A 23 -3.81 -9.51 0.56
CA ARG A 23 -3.15 -10.42 1.52
C ARG A 23 -4.06 -11.59 1.88
N LYS A 24 -3.46 -12.72 2.31
CA LYS A 24 -4.21 -13.83 2.89
C LYS A 24 -4.69 -13.46 4.29
N THR A 25 -5.92 -13.85 4.62
CA THR A 25 -6.58 -13.70 5.91
C THR A 25 -7.15 -15.05 6.34
N ALA A 26 -7.68 -15.15 7.56
CA ALA A 26 -8.31 -16.37 8.05
C ALA A 26 -9.53 -16.80 7.20
N THR A 27 -10.21 -15.86 6.55
CA THR A 27 -11.43 -16.12 5.76
C THR A 27 -11.19 -16.10 4.25
N GLY A 28 -9.94 -16.03 3.80
CA GLY A 28 -9.60 -16.02 2.38
C GLY A 28 -8.58 -14.93 2.03
N ARG A 29 -8.92 -14.06 1.09
CA ARG A 29 -8.05 -12.97 0.63
C ARG A 29 -8.75 -11.62 0.81
N GLU A 30 -7.98 -10.56 1.05
CA GLU A 30 -8.52 -9.20 1.15
C GLU A 30 -9.23 -8.79 -0.16
N SER A 31 -10.43 -8.22 -0.06
CA SER A 31 -11.07 -7.49 -1.16
C SER A 31 -10.40 -6.13 -1.39
N TRP A 32 -10.70 -5.47 -2.52
CA TRP A 32 -10.18 -4.12 -2.77
C TRP A 32 -10.52 -3.16 -1.64
N LYS A 33 -11.79 -3.18 -1.18
CA LYS A 33 -12.25 -2.35 -0.07
C LYS A 33 -11.47 -2.61 1.22
N GLN A 34 -11.19 -3.87 1.54
CA GLN A 34 -10.41 -4.21 2.73
C GLN A 34 -8.97 -3.67 2.67
N VAL A 35 -8.33 -3.78 1.51
CA VAL A 35 -6.99 -3.19 1.28
C VAL A 35 -7.03 -1.67 1.42
N VAL A 36 -8.03 -1.00 0.85
CA VAL A 36 -8.21 0.45 0.98
C VAL A 36 -8.36 0.87 2.45
N GLU A 37 -9.26 0.25 3.22
CA GLU A 37 -9.46 0.64 4.63
C GLU A 37 -8.20 0.39 5.47
N ARG A 38 -7.50 -0.72 5.27
CA ARG A 38 -6.22 -1.00 5.95
C ARG A 38 -5.19 0.10 5.66
N ASN A 39 -5.01 0.46 4.39
CA ASN A 39 -4.04 1.47 3.99
C ASN A 39 -4.40 2.86 4.53
N LEU A 40 -5.69 3.22 4.52
CA LEU A 40 -6.17 4.49 5.05
C LEU A 40 -6.00 4.59 6.57
N ALA A 41 -6.22 3.49 7.31
CA ALA A 41 -5.94 3.46 8.74
C ALA A 41 -4.46 3.76 9.03
N GLY A 42 -3.56 3.15 8.25
CA GLY A 42 -2.12 3.44 8.32
C GLY A 42 -1.78 4.90 7.99
N LEU A 43 -2.34 5.45 6.92
CA LEU A 43 -2.11 6.84 6.51
C LEU A 43 -2.69 7.85 7.49
N LYS A 44 -3.85 7.57 8.09
CA LYS A 44 -4.47 8.41 9.11
C LYS A 44 -3.54 8.58 10.30
N SER A 45 -2.99 7.47 10.79
CA SER A 45 -2.05 7.46 11.91
C SER A 45 -0.74 8.17 11.55
N LEU A 46 -0.14 7.83 10.39
CA LEU A 46 1.14 8.37 9.95
C LEU A 46 1.09 9.87 9.65
N GLY A 47 0.06 10.31 8.93
CA GLY A 47 -0.10 11.69 8.48
C GLY A 47 -0.90 12.58 9.42
N GLN A 48 -1.37 12.03 10.55
CA GLN A 48 -2.27 12.73 11.48
C GLN A 48 -3.50 13.33 10.76
N LEU A 49 -4.05 12.58 9.81
CA LEU A 49 -5.11 13.05 8.92
C LEU A 49 -6.46 13.12 9.64
N ASN A 50 -7.25 14.12 9.30
CA ASN A 50 -8.62 14.25 9.78
C ASN A 50 -9.60 13.37 9.00
N ASP A 51 -10.85 13.31 9.46
CA ASP A 51 -11.88 12.45 8.86
C ASP A 51 -12.26 12.88 7.43
N ASP A 52 -12.30 14.19 7.15
CA ASP A 52 -12.63 14.72 5.81
C ASP A 52 -11.55 14.34 4.78
N GLU A 53 -10.28 14.40 5.17
CA GLU A 53 -9.14 13.98 4.35
C GLU A 53 -9.22 12.48 4.03
N ILE A 54 -9.48 11.66 5.06
CA ILE A 54 -9.63 10.22 4.90
C ILE A 54 -10.83 9.89 4.01
N ASP A 55 -11.95 10.60 4.15
CA ASP A 55 -13.13 10.41 3.34
C ASP A 55 -12.90 10.78 1.86
N LEU A 56 -12.15 11.85 1.59
CA LEU A 56 -11.69 12.17 0.24
C LEU A 56 -10.80 11.06 -0.33
N MET A 57 -9.77 10.65 0.40
CA MET A 57 -8.84 9.61 -0.04
C MET A 57 -9.54 8.27 -0.29
N ARG A 58 -10.50 7.90 0.57
CA ARG A 58 -11.34 6.71 0.39
C ARG A 58 -12.10 6.76 -0.91
N ARG A 59 -12.77 7.87 -1.20
CA ARG A 59 -13.51 8.04 -2.47
C ARG A 59 -12.58 7.93 -3.67
N MET A 60 -11.38 8.50 -3.61
CA MET A 60 -10.41 8.45 -4.70
C MET A 60 -9.86 7.04 -4.93
N GLN A 61 -9.51 6.31 -3.85
CA GLN A 61 -9.01 4.94 -3.95
C GLN A 61 -10.09 3.95 -4.39
N LEU A 62 -11.31 4.03 -3.85
CA LEU A 62 -12.41 3.15 -4.26
C LEU A 62 -12.77 3.32 -5.74
N ARG A 63 -12.62 4.53 -6.28
CA ARG A 63 -12.82 4.82 -7.71
C ARG A 63 -11.56 4.62 -8.57
N GLN A 64 -10.45 4.16 -7.97
CA GLN A 64 -9.15 3.97 -8.63
C GLN A 64 -8.63 5.23 -9.34
N ALA A 65 -9.01 6.42 -8.87
CA ALA A 65 -8.60 7.71 -9.44
C ALA A 65 -7.25 8.19 -8.89
N SER A 66 -6.92 7.80 -7.66
CA SER A 66 -5.62 8.06 -7.04
C SER A 66 -5.32 6.96 -6.03
N LEU A 67 -4.12 6.41 -6.10
CA LEU A 67 -3.66 5.28 -5.29
C LEU A 67 -2.31 5.62 -4.66
N PRO A 68 -2.02 5.13 -3.45
CA PRO A 68 -0.66 5.17 -2.93
C PRO A 68 0.23 4.19 -3.73
N SER A 69 1.53 4.23 -3.49
CA SER A 69 2.48 3.33 -4.19
C SER A 69 2.12 1.85 -3.99
N GLY A 70 2.53 1.00 -4.93
CA GLY A 70 2.31 -0.45 -4.81
C GLY A 70 2.87 -1.06 -3.52
N ARG A 71 3.92 -0.47 -2.96
CA ARG A 71 4.45 -0.88 -1.66
C ARG A 71 3.52 -0.55 -0.53
N TRP A 72 3.02 0.69 -0.48
CA TRP A 72 2.06 1.05 0.54
C TRP A 72 0.77 0.23 0.42
N LEU A 73 0.32 -0.10 -0.80
CA LEU A 73 -0.80 -1.04 -1.00
C LEU A 73 -0.55 -2.41 -0.35
N TRP A 74 0.70 -2.86 -0.34
CA TRP A 74 1.10 -4.16 0.23
C TRP A 74 1.29 -4.14 1.76
N ILE A 75 1.94 -3.10 2.29
CA ILE A 75 2.38 -3.06 3.71
C ILE A 75 1.68 -2.03 4.58
N GLY A 76 1.04 -1.01 4.01
CA GLY A 76 0.45 0.12 4.75
C GLY A 76 -0.60 -0.37 5.75
N GLY A 77 -0.56 0.11 6.98
CA GLY A 77 -1.51 -0.29 8.03
C GLY A 77 -1.42 -1.77 8.43
N THR A 78 -0.32 -2.46 8.12
CA THR A 78 -0.04 -3.80 8.67
C THR A 78 0.78 -3.69 9.96
N PRO A 79 0.66 -4.64 10.91
CA PRO A 79 1.52 -4.66 12.09
C PRO A 79 3.02 -4.78 11.77
N TRP A 80 3.37 -5.22 10.56
CA TRP A 80 4.76 -5.32 10.13
C TRP A 80 5.41 -3.94 9.98
N ILE A 81 4.72 -2.97 9.35
CA ILE A 81 5.28 -1.62 9.14
C ILE A 81 5.24 -0.74 10.39
N GLU A 82 4.45 -1.11 11.40
CA GLU A 82 4.41 -0.41 12.70
C GLU A 82 5.69 -0.61 13.52
N LYS A 83 6.45 -1.67 13.22
CA LYS A 83 7.75 -1.94 13.84
C LYS A 83 8.80 -0.96 13.31
N GLN A 84 9.48 -0.27 14.23
CA GLN A 84 10.43 0.80 13.87
C GLN A 84 11.56 0.31 12.98
N GLU A 85 12.04 -0.93 13.17
CA GLU A 85 13.08 -1.53 12.33
C GLU A 85 12.68 -1.69 10.86
N ASN A 86 11.38 -1.65 10.54
CA ASN A 86 10.85 -1.84 9.19
C ASN A 86 10.53 -0.53 8.46
N PHE A 87 10.90 0.63 9.01
CA PHE A 87 10.57 1.94 8.43
C PHE A 87 11.00 2.07 6.96
N SER A 88 12.17 1.53 6.60
CA SER A 88 12.70 1.50 5.23
C SER A 88 11.75 0.79 4.26
N GLY A 89 10.95 -0.15 4.77
CA GLY A 89 9.90 -0.84 4.04
C GLY A 89 8.84 0.10 3.45
N ALA A 90 8.62 1.29 4.00
CA ALA A 90 7.72 2.30 3.41
C ALA A 90 8.29 2.95 2.13
N TYR A 91 9.60 2.88 1.92
CA TYR A 91 10.30 3.51 0.80
C TYR A 91 10.57 2.50 -0.32
N ASN A 92 10.23 2.89 -1.54
CA ASN A 92 10.43 2.06 -2.72
C ASN A 92 11.76 2.27 -3.42
N CYS A 93 12.35 3.43 -3.21
CA CYS A 93 13.52 3.90 -3.93
C CYS A 93 14.47 4.49 -2.90
N THR A 94 15.75 4.21 -3.07
CA THR A 94 16.83 4.80 -2.29
C THR A 94 17.93 5.25 -3.26
N SER A 95 18.75 6.21 -2.83
CA SER A 95 19.91 6.68 -3.57
C SER A 95 21.00 7.07 -2.57
N THR A 96 22.21 6.58 -2.80
CA THR A 96 23.38 6.81 -1.96
C THR A 96 24.57 7.13 -2.86
N ASN A 97 25.37 8.12 -2.48
CA ASN A 97 26.61 8.43 -3.19
C ASN A 97 27.72 7.46 -2.76
N LEU A 98 28.32 6.78 -3.73
CA LEU A 98 29.41 5.83 -3.49
C LEU A 98 30.75 6.57 -3.33
N VAL A 99 31.02 7.08 -2.13
CA VAL A 99 32.25 7.86 -1.83
C VAL A 99 33.36 7.03 -1.17
N ASP A 100 33.01 5.92 -0.51
CA ASP A 100 33.94 4.99 0.14
C ASP A 100 33.30 3.59 0.33
N TRP A 101 34.02 2.69 1.01
CA TRP A 101 33.59 1.32 1.27
C TRP A 101 32.47 1.21 2.31
N GLU A 102 32.36 2.17 3.24
CA GLU A 102 31.27 2.19 4.21
C GLU A 102 29.96 2.55 3.50
N ALA A 103 29.99 3.56 2.62
CA ALA A 103 28.87 3.93 1.77
C ALA A 103 28.45 2.79 0.82
N PHE A 104 29.40 1.96 0.36
CA PHE A 104 29.07 0.75 -0.40
C PHE A 104 28.29 -0.27 0.45
N GLY A 105 28.70 -0.50 1.69
CA GLY A 105 28.02 -1.42 2.61
C GLY A 105 26.55 -1.04 2.83
N LEU A 106 26.27 0.26 2.96
CA LEU A 106 24.91 0.79 3.14
C LEU A 106 23.95 0.56 1.96
N MET A 107 24.45 0.21 0.76
CA MET A 107 23.59 -0.11 -0.40
C MET A 107 23.15 -1.58 -0.44
N MET A 108 23.79 -2.43 0.36
CA MET A 108 23.54 -3.88 0.37
C MET A 108 22.59 -4.32 1.49
N ASP A 109 22.36 -3.44 2.47
CA ASP A 109 21.37 -3.57 3.55
C ASP A 109 19.96 -3.13 3.11
#